data_AF-A0A1R3TZH9-F1
#
_entry.id   AF-A0A1R3TZH9-F1
#
_cell.length_a   1.000
_cell.length_b   1.000
_cell.length_c   1.000
_cell.angle_alpha   90.00
_cell.angle_beta   90.00
_cell.angle_gamma   90.00
#
_symmetry.space_group_name_H-M   'P 1'
#
loop_
_entity.id
_entity.type
_entity.pdbx_description
1 polymer ?
#
loop_
_entity_poly.entity_id
_entity_poly.type
_entity_poly.pdbx_seq_one_letter_code
_entity_poly.pdbx_strand_id
1 'polypeptide(L)'
;MDQRIGTGDGVTKTFPLVKTYADAGGGWTRAIAKPVEGSVLVSVNGVATTGFSTDHETGIVMFAAGHVPAVGAAVRAGFEFDVPVRFDIDRIDVSLSAFEAGRIPSIPLVEILP
;
A
#
# COMPACT_ATOMS: atom_id res chain seq x y z
N MET A 1 11.12 -0.27 4.01
CA MET A 1 11.98 -0.15 2.81
C MET A 1 11.13 0.40 1.68
N ASP A 2 11.64 1.37 0.94
CA ASP A 2 10.97 2.04 -0.16
C ASP A 2 10.86 1.13 -1.40
N GLN A 3 9.66 1.06 -1.96
CA GLN A 3 9.31 0.18 -3.06
C GLN A 3 9.62 0.88 -4.39
N ARG A 4 10.24 0.18 -5.35
CA ARG A 4 10.35 0.70 -6.72
C ARG A 4 9.00 0.54 -7.40
N ILE A 5 8.35 1.66 -7.70
CA ILE A 5 7.01 1.69 -8.29
C ILE A 5 7.02 1.99 -9.80
N GLY A 6 8.16 2.41 -10.35
CA GLY A 6 8.29 2.61 -11.79
C GLY A 6 9.61 3.21 -12.23
N THR A 7 9.67 3.51 -13.53
CA THR A 7 10.75 4.27 -14.17
C THR A 7 10.11 5.34 -15.03
N GLY A 8 10.58 6.57 -14.93
CA GLY A 8 10.13 7.67 -15.77
C GLY A 8 10.48 7.46 -17.23
N ASP A 9 9.60 7.94 -18.10
CA ASP A 9 9.74 8.02 -19.55
C ASP A 9 9.58 9.47 -20.05
N GLY A 10 9.49 10.45 -19.13
CA GLY A 10 9.26 11.86 -19.43
C GLY A 10 7.81 12.24 -19.74
N VAL A 11 6.87 11.29 -19.77
CA VAL A 11 5.46 11.52 -20.15
C VAL A 11 4.47 10.96 -19.13
N THR A 12 4.71 9.73 -18.65
CA THR A 12 3.88 9.03 -17.67
C THR A 12 3.90 9.75 -16.33
N LYS A 13 2.70 10.13 -15.85
CA LYS A 13 2.52 10.87 -14.60
C LYS A 13 2.03 10.02 -13.45
N THR A 14 1.45 8.87 -13.74
CA THR A 14 0.77 8.02 -12.76
C THR A 14 1.55 6.75 -12.50
N PHE A 15 1.72 6.42 -11.23
CA PHE A 15 2.42 5.21 -10.79
C PHE A 15 1.62 4.55 -9.67
N PRO A 16 1.17 3.30 -9.82
CA PRO A 16 0.48 2.60 -8.74
C PRO A 16 1.47 2.27 -7.61
N LEU A 17 1.04 2.42 -6.37
CA LEU A 17 1.79 1.89 -5.23
C LEU A 17 1.80 0.36 -5.32
N VAL A 18 2.98 -0.20 -5.12
CA VAL A 18 3.18 -1.65 -5.13
C VAL A 18 4.06 -2.07 -3.97
N LYS A 19 3.85 -3.28 -3.46
CA LYS A 19 4.74 -3.94 -2.51
C LYS A 19 5.27 -5.22 -3.13
N THR A 20 6.58 -5.31 -3.24
CA THR A 20 7.25 -6.53 -3.71
C THR A 20 7.62 -7.38 -2.50
N TYR A 21 7.06 -8.59 -2.46
CA TYR A 21 7.41 -9.62 -1.51
C TYR A 21 8.37 -10.56 -2.23
N ALA A 22 9.64 -10.55 -1.84
CA ALA A 22 10.66 -11.38 -2.46
C ALA A 22 11.54 -12.04 -1.40
N ASP A 23 11.95 -13.26 -1.68
CA ASP A 23 12.90 -14.05 -0.91
C ASP A 23 13.88 -14.77 -1.86
N ALA A 24 14.67 -15.70 -1.33
CA ALA A 24 15.65 -16.45 -2.11
C ALA A 24 15.02 -17.38 -3.17
N GLY A 25 13.73 -17.73 -3.05
CA GLY A 25 13.01 -18.65 -3.93
C GLY A 25 12.17 -17.96 -5.01
N GLY A 26 11.96 -16.65 -4.92
CA GLY A 26 11.23 -15.88 -5.93
C GLY A 26 10.67 -14.56 -5.38
N GLY A 27 9.84 -13.90 -6.18
CA GLY A 27 9.16 -12.70 -5.74
C GLY A 27 7.85 -12.45 -6.46
N TRP A 28 6.93 -11.82 -5.76
CA TRP A 28 5.64 -11.37 -6.28
C TRP A 28 5.41 -9.91 -5.91
N THR A 29 4.78 -9.18 -6.82
CA THR A 29 4.44 -7.77 -6.63
C THR A 29 2.93 -7.63 -6.48
N ARG A 30 2.50 -7.06 -5.35
CA ARG A 30 1.11 -6.74 -5.04
C ARG A 30 0.86 -5.25 -5.27
N ALA A 31 -0.20 -4.91 -6.00
CA ALA A 31 -0.73 -3.55 -6.02
C ALA A 31 -1.32 -3.19 -4.66
N ILE A 32 -1.04 -1.98 -4.17
CA ILE A 32 -1.48 -1.51 -2.87
C ILE A 32 -2.51 -0.41 -3.07
N ALA A 33 -3.75 -0.71 -2.69
CA ALA A 33 -4.82 0.26 -2.51
C ALA A 33 -4.86 0.71 -1.03
N LYS A 34 -5.67 1.73 -0.71
CA LYS A 34 -5.82 2.27 0.65
C LYS A 34 -4.51 2.60 1.38
N PRO A 35 -3.59 3.39 0.78
CA PRO A 35 -2.46 3.91 1.54
C PRO A 35 -2.94 4.88 2.62
N VAL A 36 -2.35 4.79 3.82
CA VAL A 36 -2.68 5.67 4.93
C VAL A 36 -2.37 7.12 4.54
N GLU A 37 -3.36 8.01 4.71
CA GLU A 37 -3.22 9.42 4.38
C GLU A 37 -2.05 10.06 5.14
N GLY A 38 -1.25 10.87 4.44
CA GLY A 38 -0.05 11.50 5.01
C GLY A 38 1.17 10.59 5.18
N SER A 39 1.08 9.28 4.94
CA SER A 39 2.22 8.36 5.07
C SER A 39 3.08 8.23 3.81
N VAL A 40 2.54 8.62 2.65
CA VAL A 40 3.17 8.39 1.34
C VAL A 40 4.32 9.37 1.10
N LEU A 41 5.52 8.82 0.92
CA LEU A 41 6.73 9.54 0.57
C LEU A 41 7.25 9.03 -0.77
N VAL A 42 7.53 9.93 -1.72
CA VAL A 42 8.01 9.58 -3.06
C VAL A 42 9.39 10.17 -3.29
N SER A 43 10.26 9.39 -3.93
CA SER A 43 11.55 9.85 -4.44
C SER A 43 11.71 9.54 -5.93
N VAL A 44 12.41 10.44 -6.63
CA VAL A 44 12.80 10.28 -8.03
C VAL A 44 14.32 10.33 -8.09
N ASN A 45 14.95 9.26 -8.58
CA ASN A 45 16.41 9.06 -8.54
C ASN A 45 17.02 9.25 -7.14
N GLY A 46 16.30 8.82 -6.10
CA GLY A 46 16.74 8.93 -4.70
C GLY A 46 16.55 10.32 -4.08
N VAL A 47 16.03 11.30 -4.82
CA VAL A 47 15.71 12.64 -4.30
C VAL A 47 14.24 12.68 -3.92
N ALA A 48 13.94 12.99 -2.66
CA ALA A 48 12.58 13.17 -2.18
C ALA A 48 11.89 14.36 -2.88
N THR A 49 10.59 14.23 -3.15
CA THR A 49 9.80 15.28 -3.80
C THR A 49 8.42 15.36 -3.18
N THR A 50 7.79 16.54 -3.27
CA THR A 50 6.40 16.79 -2.88
C THR A 50 5.52 17.15 -4.09
N GLY A 51 6.08 17.07 -5.31
CA GLY A 51 5.40 17.41 -6.57
C GLY A 51 4.42 16.35 -7.06
N PHE A 52 3.71 15.69 -6.15
CA PHE A 52 2.76 14.61 -6.42
C PHE A 52 1.54 14.70 -5.50
N SER A 53 0.44 14.07 -5.92
CA SER A 53 -0.69 13.72 -5.06
C SER A 53 -0.88 12.21 -5.04
N THR A 54 -1.61 11.69 -4.05
CA THR A 54 -1.97 10.27 -4.00
C THR A 54 -3.49 10.13 -3.91
N ASP A 55 -4.04 9.23 -4.71
CA ASP A 55 -5.40 8.73 -4.51
C ASP A 55 -5.36 7.68 -3.38
N HIS A 56 -5.94 8.03 -2.23
CA HIS A 56 -5.95 7.20 -1.04
C HIS A 56 -6.96 6.06 -1.07
N GLU A 57 -7.77 5.95 -2.11
CA GLU A 57 -8.64 4.78 -2.33
C GLU A 57 -7.92 3.76 -3.21
N THR A 58 -7.40 4.20 -4.37
CA THR A 58 -6.80 3.31 -5.37
C THR A 58 -5.30 3.07 -5.20
N GLY A 59 -4.62 3.93 -4.43
CA GLY A 59 -3.17 3.87 -4.25
C GLY A 59 -2.38 4.35 -5.47
N ILE A 60 -2.94 5.24 -6.29
CA ILE A 60 -2.24 5.82 -7.44
C ILE A 60 -1.52 7.11 -7.01
N VAL A 61 -0.20 7.15 -7.22
CA VAL A 61 0.61 8.38 -7.14
C VAL A 61 0.53 9.12 -8.47
N MET A 62 0.19 10.41 -8.45
CA MET A 62 0.12 11.25 -9.63
C MET A 62 1.05 12.46 -9.50
N PHE A 63 2.01 12.59 -10.41
CA PHE A 63 2.91 13.74 -10.47
C PHE A 63 2.22 14.97 -11.08
N ALA A 64 2.47 16.13 -10.47
CA ALA A 64 2.02 17.41 -10.98
C ALA A 64 2.71 17.78 -12.31
N ALA A 65 2.12 18.72 -13.05
CA ALA A 65 2.79 19.30 -14.22
C ALA A 65 4.17 19.88 -13.82
N GLY A 66 5.20 19.64 -14.64
CA GLY A 66 6.58 20.03 -14.35
C GLY A 66 7.37 19.07 -13.45
N HIS A 67 6.71 18.07 -12.84
CA HIS A 67 7.34 17.09 -11.95
C HIS A 67 7.35 15.67 -12.54
N VAL A 68 6.97 15.54 -13.81
CA VAL A 68 6.95 14.25 -14.52
C VAL A 68 8.36 13.64 -14.49
N PRO A 69 8.52 12.41 -13.98
CA PRO A 69 9.83 11.78 -13.92
C PRO A 69 10.47 11.65 -15.31
N ALA A 70 11.69 12.16 -15.45
CA ALA A 70 12.44 12.11 -16.71
C ALA A 70 12.74 10.67 -17.15
N VAL A 71 13.09 10.49 -18.42
CA VAL A 71 13.48 9.19 -18.99
C VAL A 71 14.57 8.53 -18.14
N GLY A 72 14.33 7.29 -17.73
CA GLY A 72 15.26 6.50 -16.93
C GLY A 72 15.25 6.81 -15.43
N ALA A 73 14.48 7.80 -14.98
CA ALA A 73 14.44 8.18 -13.58
C ALA A 73 13.72 7.12 -12.74
N ALA A 74 14.41 6.55 -11.74
CA ALA A 74 13.82 5.56 -10.85
C ALA A 74 12.80 6.22 -9.91
N VAL A 75 11.55 5.76 -9.93
CA VAL A 75 10.49 6.22 -9.02
C VAL A 75 10.34 5.21 -7.89
N ARG A 76 10.46 5.68 -6.65
CA ARG A 76 10.29 4.87 -5.45
C ARG A 76 9.32 5.51 -4.48
N ALA A 77 8.64 4.69 -3.68
CA ALA A 77 7.72 5.16 -2.64
C ALA A 77 7.84 4.37 -1.34
N GLY A 78 7.79 5.07 -0.20
CA GLY A 78 7.54 4.51 1.12
C GLY A 78 6.14 4.91 1.59
N PHE A 79 5.41 4.00 2.21
CA PHE A 79 4.02 4.22 2.64
C PHE A 79 3.58 3.19 3.67
N GLU A 80 2.57 3.54 4.46
CA GLU A 80 1.74 2.62 5.22
C GLU A 80 0.45 2.35 4.44
N PHE A 81 -0.17 1.19 4.65
CA PHE A 81 -1.39 0.83 3.93
C PHE A 81 -2.29 -0.07 4.76
N ASP A 82 -3.59 0.05 4.51
CA ASP A 82 -4.61 -0.79 5.09
C ASP A 82 -4.97 -1.93 4.13
N VAL A 83 -5.27 -3.10 4.70
CA VAL A 83 -5.86 -4.21 3.98
C VAL A 83 -7.31 -4.32 4.44
N PRO A 84 -8.30 -3.95 3.60
CA PRO A 84 -9.68 -4.10 3.98
C PRO A 84 -10.02 -5.59 4.11
N VAL A 85 -10.70 -5.93 5.20
CA VAL A 85 -11.06 -7.30 5.56
C VAL A 85 -12.51 -7.38 5.99
N ARG A 86 -13.10 -8.56 5.90
CA ARG A 86 -14.35 -8.92 6.57
C ARG A 86 -14.16 -10.17 7.41
N PHE A 87 -15.08 -10.43 8.35
CA PHE A 87 -15.13 -11.73 9.01
C PHE A 87 -15.37 -12.84 7.99
N ASP A 88 -14.63 -13.93 8.12
CA ASP A 88 -14.78 -15.12 7.30
C ASP A 88 -15.85 -16.08 7.84
N ILE A 89 -16.50 -15.69 8.94
CA ILE A 89 -17.57 -16.45 9.61
C ILE A 89 -18.76 -15.54 9.90
N ASP A 90 -19.95 -16.13 9.89
CA ASP A 90 -21.21 -15.40 10.09
C ASP A 90 -21.51 -15.09 11.56
N ARG A 91 -20.84 -15.79 12.49
CA ARG A 91 -21.03 -15.65 13.94
C ARG A 91 -19.70 -15.75 14.68
N ILE A 92 -19.46 -14.80 15.59
CA ILE A 92 -18.33 -14.85 16.51
C ILE A 92 -18.81 -15.49 17.82
N ASP A 93 -18.26 -16.65 18.18
CA ASP A 93 -18.52 -17.27 19.46
C ASP A 93 -17.65 -16.62 20.55
N VAL A 94 -18.32 -16.00 21.52
CA VAL A 94 -17.70 -15.37 22.68
C VAL A 94 -17.99 -16.22 23.91
N SER A 95 -16.96 -16.78 24.54
CA SER A 95 -17.10 -17.45 25.83
C SER A 95 -16.76 -16.49 26.97
N LEU A 96 -17.69 -16.27 27.89
CA LEU A 96 -17.43 -15.55 29.13
C LEU A 96 -16.95 -16.56 30.18
N SER A 97 -15.65 -16.63 30.40
CA SER A 97 -15.04 -17.62 31.31
C SER A 97 -15.09 -17.21 32.79
N ALA A 98 -15.31 -15.92 33.09
CA ALA A 98 -15.59 -15.38 34.43
C ALA A 98 -16.12 -13.94 34.32
N PHE A 99 -16.60 -13.35 35.42
CA PHE A 99 -16.95 -11.92 35.52
C PHE A 99 -15.78 -11.09 34.95
N GLU A 100 -16.03 -10.35 33.86
CA GLU A 100 -15.06 -9.53 33.10
C GLU A 100 -13.92 -10.26 32.35
N ALA A 101 -13.92 -11.59 32.26
CA ALA A 101 -12.92 -12.35 31.49
C ALA A 101 -13.53 -13.02 30.25
N GLY A 102 -13.79 -12.22 29.21
CA GLY A 102 -14.15 -12.69 27.87
C GLY A 102 -12.91 -13.06 27.05
N ARG A 103 -12.92 -14.22 26.39
CA ARG A 103 -11.87 -14.63 25.45
C ARG A 103 -12.46 -14.85 24.07
N ILE A 104 -11.80 -14.31 23.05
CA ILE A 104 -12.07 -14.65 21.65
C ILE A 104 -10.87 -15.47 21.15
N PRO A 105 -10.98 -16.80 21.07
CA PRO A 105 -9.84 -17.67 20.76
C PRO A 105 -9.36 -17.55 19.31
N SER A 106 -10.25 -17.18 18.38
CA SER A 106 -9.94 -16.97 16.97
C SER A 106 -10.87 -15.91 16.38
N ILE A 107 -10.31 -15.05 15.53
CA ILE A 107 -11.04 -14.08 14.72
C ILE A 107 -10.60 -14.28 13.26
N PRO A 108 -11.23 -15.21 12.52
CA PRO A 108 -10.88 -15.44 11.13
C PRO A 108 -11.35 -14.27 10.26
N LEU A 109 -10.44 -13.79 9.41
CA LEU A 109 -10.63 -12.64 8.53
C LEU A 109 -10.25 -13.03 7.10
N VAL A 110 -10.98 -12.50 6.14
CA VAL A 110 -10.66 -12.61 4.70
C VAL A 110 -10.53 -11.21 4.10
N GLU A 111 -9.52 -11.05 3.25
CA GLU A 111 -9.30 -9.81 2.50
C GLU A 111 -10.43 -9.58 1.49
N ILE A 112 -10.79 -8.31 1.30
CA ILE A 112 -11.70 -7.86 0.24
C ILE A 112 -10.97 -6.85 -0.63
N LEU A 113 -11.21 -6.88 -1.94
CA LEU A 113 -10.69 -5.86 -2.84
C LEU A 113 -11.64 -4.65 -2.84
N PRO A 114 -11.11 -3.41 -2.86
CA PRO A 114 -11.92 -2.21 -3.05
C PRO A 114 -12.68 -2.20 -4.38
#